data_AF-A0A067FKL5-F1
#
_entry.id   AF-A0A067FKL5-F1
#
_cell.length_a   1.000
_cell.length_b   1.000
_cell.length_c   1.000
_cell.angle_alpha   90.00
_cell.angle_beta   90.00
_cell.angle_gamma   90.00
#
_symmetry.space_group_name_H-M   'P 1'
#
loop_
_entity.id
_entity.type
_entity.pdbx_description
1 polymer ?
#
loop_
_entity_poly.entity_id
_entity_poly.type
_entity_poly.pdbx_seq_one_letter_code
_entity_poly.pdbx_strand_id
1 'polypeptide(L)' 'VANPLVYGDYPKIMKQNAGSRLPAFTDHESQQIKGSADFIGVINYYTVYIKDNPSSLKQKHRDWSADTATKFFCTFSTYH' A
#
# COMPACT_ATOMS: atom_id res chain seq x y z
N VAL A 1 -4.48 -2.84 3.19
CA VAL A 1 -5.32 -3.92 3.77
C VAL A 1 -6.52 -3.38 4.52
N ALA A 2 -6.38 -2.40 5.42
CA ALA A 2 -7.52 -1.90 6.21
C ALA A 2 -8.65 -1.24 5.39
N ASN A 3 -8.32 -0.46 4.36
CA ASN A 3 -9.33 0.28 3.58
C ASN A 3 -10.46 -0.59 2.99
N PRO A 4 -10.19 -1.71 2.29
CA PRO A 4 -11.26 -2.58 1.81
C PRO A 4 -12.20 -3.10 2.91
N LEU A 5 -11.67 -3.42 4.09
CA LEU A 5 -12.49 -3.89 5.21
C LEU A 5 -13.42 -2.80 5.76
N VAL A 6 -13.01 -1.54 5.72
CA VAL A 6 -13.80 -0.41 6.27
C VAL A 6 -14.75 0.18 5.22
N TYR A 7 -14.28 0.30 3.97
CA TYR A 7 -14.94 1.07 2.93
C TYR A 7 -15.39 0.23 1.71
N GLY A 8 -14.99 -1.03 1.62
CA GLY A 8 -15.29 -1.89 0.46
C GLY A 8 -14.40 -1.64 -0.75
N ASP A 9 -13.36 -0.80 -0.64
CA ASP A 9 -12.50 -0.44 -1.78
C ASP A 9 -11.08 -0.07 -1.33
N TYR A 10 -10.13 -0.09 -2.27
CA TYR A 10 -8.75 0.32 -2.07
C TYR A 10 -8.62 1.84 -1.91
N PRO A 11 -7.58 2.33 -1.20
CA PRO A 11 -7.27 3.75 -1.15
C PRO A 11 -7.07 4.36 -2.55
N LYS A 12 -7.51 5.61 -2.74
CA LYS A 12 -7.39 6.34 -4.01
C LYS A 12 -5.97 6.32 -4.58
N ILE A 13 -4.96 6.53 -3.74
CA ILE A 13 -3.56 6.56 -4.17
C ILE A 13 -3.07 5.20 -4.70
N MET A 14 -3.52 4.09 -4.11
CA MET A 14 -3.19 2.75 -4.60
C MET A 14 -3.77 2.51 -5.99
N LYS A 15 -5.05 2.89 -6.20
CA LYS A 15 -5.70 2.80 -7.51
C LYS A 15 -4.99 3.66 -8.56
N GLN A 16 -4.57 4.87 -8.20
CA GLN A 16 -3.83 5.77 -9.09
C GLN A 16 -2.45 5.22 -9.46
N ASN A 17 -1.69 4.72 -8.49
CA ASN A 17 -0.31 4.29 -8.73
C ASN A 17 -0.23 2.93 -9.43
N ALA A 18 -1.02 1.95 -8.99
CA ALA A 18 -1.00 0.60 -9.52
C ALA A 18 -1.82 0.45 -10.81
N GLY A 19 -2.87 1.27 -10.97
CA GLY A 19 -3.71 1.27 -12.16
C GLY A 19 -4.31 -0.11 -12.45
N SER A 20 -4.21 -0.55 -13.71
CA SER A 20 -4.77 -1.82 -14.18
C SER A 20 -4.14 -3.08 -13.55
N ARG A 21 -2.98 -2.98 -12.89
CA ARG A 21 -2.38 -4.10 -12.15
C ARG A 21 -3.09 -4.38 -10.82
N LEU A 22 -3.86 -3.43 -10.30
CA LEU A 22 -4.67 -3.62 -9.11
C LEU A 22 -6.04 -4.18 -9.51
N PRO A 23 -6.42 -5.38 -9.04
CA PRO A 23 -7.75 -5.91 -9.29
C PRO A 23 -8.82 -4.97 -8.75
N ALA A 24 -9.92 -4.84 -9.49
CA ALA A 24 -11.10 -4.11 -9.04
C ALA A 24 -12.07 -5.08 -8.38
N PHE A 25 -12.70 -4.66 -7.29
CA PHE A 25 -13.86 -5.36 -6.74
C PHE A 25 -15.08 -5.11 -7.61
N THR A 26 -15.89 -6.15 -7.81
CA THR A 26 -17.27 -5.98 -8.22
C THR A 26 -18.10 -5.35 -7.09
N ASP A 27 -19.27 -4.81 -7.42
CA ASP A 27 -20.17 -4.24 -6.40
C ASP A 27 -20.54 -5.26 -5.32
N HIS A 28 -20.77 -6.51 -5.72
CA HIS A 28 -21.06 -7.60 -4.79
C HIS A 28 -19.87 -7.89 -3.85
N GLU A 29 -18.65 -8.01 -4.39
CA GLU A 29 -17.44 -8.24 -3.56
C GLU A 29 -17.16 -7.06 -2.63
N SER A 30 -17.36 -5.83 -3.11
CA SER A 30 -17.21 -4.60 -2.31
C SER A 30 -18.17 -4.57 -1.12
N GLN A 31 -19.43 -4.95 -1.34
CA GLN A 31 -20.42 -5.08 -0.27
C GLN A 31 -20.08 -6.22 0.71
N GLN A 32 -19.62 -7.35 0.18
CA GLN A 32 -19.27 -8.52 1.00
C GLN A 32 -18.07 -8.26 1.92
N ILE A 33 -17.04 -7.56 1.44
CA ILE A 33 -15.82 -7.32 2.23
C ILE A 33 -15.98 -6.18 3.25
N LYS A 34 -16.86 -5.21 2.96
CA LYS A 34 -17.08 -4.06 3.83
C LYS A 34 -17.72 -4.50 5.15
N GLY A 35 -17.06 -4.20 6.26
CA GLY A 35 -17.53 -4.55 7.61
C GLY A 35 -17.41 -6.04 7.92
N SER A 36 -16.65 -6.81 7.14
CA SER A 36 -16.49 -8.26 7.34
C SER A 36 -15.54 -8.65 8.49
N ALA A 37 -15.08 -7.67 9.28
CA ALA A 37 -14.18 -7.88 10.41
C ALA A 37 -14.74 -7.25 11.69
N ASP A 38 -14.88 -8.06 12.75
CA ASP A 38 -15.31 -7.60 14.08
C ASP A 38 -14.19 -6.88 14.85
N PHE A 39 -12.93 -7.25 14.59
CA PHE A 39 -11.75 -6.61 15.17
C PHE A 39 -10.56 -6.65 14.20
N ILE A 40 -9.61 -5.73 14.39
CA ILE A 40 -8.36 -5.67 13.63
C ILE A 40 -7.19 -5.79 14.61
N GLY A 41 -6.49 -6.92 14.56
CA GLY A 41 -5.23 -7.09 15.28
C GLY A 41 -4.06 -6.46 14.53
N VAL A 42 -3.24 -5.66 15.22
CA VAL A 42 -2.03 -5.04 14.64
C VAL A 42 -0.81 -5.73 15.21
N ILE A 43 0.01 -6.32 14.33
CA ILE A 43 1.31 -6.91 14.67
C ILE A 43 2.39 -5.96 14.18
N ASN A 44 3.28 -5.52 15.07
CA ASN A 44 4.36 -4.59 14.76
C ASN A 44 5.70 -5.10 15.34
N TYR A 45 6.76 -5.04 14.53
CA TYR A 45 8.12 -5.48 14.92
C TYR A 45 9.19 -4.41 14.67
N TYR A 46 9.00 -3.57 13.65
CA TYR A 46 9.99 -2.59 13.23
C TYR A 46 9.31 -1.33 12.70
N THR A 47 10.05 -0.22 12.79
CA THR A 47 9.70 1.06 12.18
C THR A 47 10.81 1.44 11.21
N VAL A 48 10.44 1.96 10.04
CA VAL A 48 11.38 2.32 8.97
C VAL A 48 11.19 3.76 8.54
N TYR A 49 12.28 4.43 8.15
CA TYR A 49 12.21 5.75 7.55
C TYR A 49 12.01 5.63 6.05
N ILE A 50 11.07 6.42 5.53
CA ILE A 50 10.74 6.49 4.10
C ILE A 50 10.88 7.92 3.60
N LYS A 51 11.26 8.06 2.34
CA LYS A 51 11.23 9.32 1.60
C LYS A 51 10.44 9.16 0.32
N ASP A 52 9.91 10.27 -0.17
CA ASP A 52 9.22 10.32 -1.45
C ASP A 52 10.14 9.90 -2.61
N ASN A 53 9.60 9.14 -3.55
CA ASN A 53 10.29 8.65 -4.73
C ASN A 53 9.33 8.47 -5.93
N PRO A 54 8.82 9.55 -6.51
CA PRO A 54 7.86 9.49 -7.61
C PRO A 54 8.47 8.89 -8.88
N SER A 55 9.80 8.86 -8.98
CA SER A 55 10.51 8.26 -10.11
C SER A 55 10.27 6.75 -10.23
N SER A 56 9.94 6.05 -9.13
CA SER A 56 9.61 4.61 -9.18
C SER A 56 8.37 4.34 -10.04
N LEU A 57 7.44 5.28 -10.10
CA LEU A 57 6.23 5.16 -10.90
C LEU A 57 6.51 5.22 -12.41
N LYS A 58 7.69 5.70 -12.85
CA LYS A 58 8.06 5.77 -14.26
C LYS A 58 8.73 4.50 -14.78
N GLN A 59 9.03 3.53 -13.91
CA GLN A 59 9.70 2.30 -14.31
C GLN A 59 8.76 1.42 -15.15
N LYS A 60 9.30 0.78 -16.20
CA LYS A 60 8.54 -0.10 -17.10
C LYS A 60 8.06 -1.37 -16.39
N HIS A 61 8.94 -1.96 -15.58
CA HIS A 61 8.62 -3.12 -14.75
C HIS A 61 8.58 -2.64 -13.30
N ARG A 62 7.39 -2.69 -12.71
CA ARG A 62 7.15 -2.32 -11.31
C ARG A 62 6.56 -3.51 -10.58
N ASP A 63 7.09 -3.78 -9.40
CA ASP A 63 6.44 -4.66 -8.43
C ASP A 63 5.47 -3.85 -7.56
N TRP A 64 4.82 -4.51 -6.61
CA TRP A 64 3.92 -3.86 -5.67
C TRP A 64 4.65 -2.86 -4.76
N SER A 65 5.94 -3.09 -4.46
CA SER A 65 6.76 -2.21 -3.63
C SER A 65 7.03 -0.87 -4.33
N ALA A 66 7.35 -0.90 -5.63
CA ALA A 66 7.58 0.29 -6.44
C ALA A 66 6.33 1.18 -6.57
N ASP A 67 5.13 0.59 -6.44
CA ASP A 67 3.85 1.31 -6.52
C ASP A 67 3.58 2.19 -5.30
N THR A 68 4.31 1.97 -4.21
CA THR A 68 4.23 2.85 -3.04
C THR A 68 4.76 4.26 -3.34
N ALA A 69 5.56 4.44 -4.40
CA ALA A 69 6.28 5.68 -4.69
C ALA A 69 7.19 6.15 -3.55
N THR A 70 7.70 5.21 -2.75
CA THR A 70 8.58 5.52 -1.61
C THR A 70 9.95 4.86 -1.76
N LYS A 71 10.94 5.40 -1.05
CA LYS A 71 12.26 4.79 -0.88
C LYS A 71 12.58 4.65 0.60
N PHE A 72 12.83 3.43 1.05
CA PHE A 72 13.37 3.16 2.37
C PHE A 72 14.78 3.72 2.51
N PHE A 73 15.09 4.32 3.65
CA PHE A 73 16.45 4.71 3.97
C PHE A 73 16.76 4.43 5.44
N CYS A 74 17.91 3.80 5.69
CA CYS A 74 18.50 3.70 7.02
C CYS A 74 19.76 4.57 7.03
N THR A 75 19.82 5.56 7.90
CA THR A 75 21.07 6.27 8.19
C THR A 75 21.86 5.46 9.19
N PHE A 76 22.78 4.62 8.72
CA PHE A 76 23.86 4.15 9.58
C PHE A 76 24.78 5.34 9.79
N SER A 77 24.72 5.97 10.97
CA SER A 77 25.81 6.84 11.40
C SER A 77 27.00 5.92 11.66
N THR A 78 27.87 5.76 10.67
CA THR A 78 29.22 5.28 10.90
C THR A 78 29.89 6.36 11.76
N TYR A 79 29.91 6.14 13.08
CA TYR A 79 30.86 6.83 13.93
C TYR A 79 32.26 6.44 13.45
N HIS A 80 33.07 7.47 13.22
CA HIS A 80 34.44 7.45 12.71
C HIS A 80 35.32 6.35 13.29
#